data_AF-A0A2W6BT41-F1
#
_entry.id   AF-A0A2W6BT41-F1
#
_cell.length_a   1.000
_cell.length_b   1.000
_cell.length_c   1.000
_cell.angle_alpha   90.00
_cell.angle_beta   90.00
_cell.angle_gamma   90.00
#
_symmetry.space_group_name_H-M   'P 1'
#
loop_
_entity.id
_entity.type
_entity.pdbx_description
1 polymer ?
#
loop_
_entity_poly.entity_id
_entity_poly.type
_entity_poly.pdbx_seq_one_letter_code
_entity_poly.pdbx_strand_id
1 'polypeptide(L)'
;WAYLVYAGLWWEPLRGDLDAYMEAASAQVTGTIGVKLYKGSARVVTRSSPNAIYDPQLASFAHSGGLFSQQAAPGFIELFSLQSRLAWRVRQSGDG
;
A
#
# COMPACT_ATOMS: atom_id res chain seq x y z
N TRP A 1 9.02 -13.02 -10.62
CA TRP A 1 8.66 -12.84 -12.04
C TRP A 1 9.83 -12.30 -12.87
N ALA A 2 10.25 -11.04 -12.67
CA ALA A 2 11.30 -10.40 -13.49
C ALA A 2 12.62 -11.18 -13.57
N TYR A 3 13.08 -11.75 -12.45
CA TYR A 3 14.27 -12.61 -12.43
C TYR A 3 14.14 -13.84 -13.34
N LEU A 4 12.98 -14.51 -13.35
CA LEU A 4 12.74 -15.71 -14.18
C LEU A 4 12.84 -15.36 -15.67
N VAL A 5 12.25 -14.23 -16.07
CA VAL A 5 12.33 -13.73 -17.44
C VAL A 5 13.77 -13.37 -17.80
N TYR A 6 14.47 -12.65 -16.93
CA TYR A 6 15.86 -12.26 -17.15
C TYR A 6 16.81 -13.47 -17.26
N ALA A 7 16.60 -14.50 -16.44
CA ALA A 7 17.40 -15.72 -16.44
C ALA A 7 17.07 -16.69 -17.60
N GLY A 8 16.17 -16.32 -18.52
CA GLY A 8 15.75 -17.18 -19.63
C GLY A 8 14.78 -18.30 -19.25
N LEU A 9 14.26 -18.29 -18.03
CA LEU A 9 13.31 -19.28 -17.49
C LEU A 9 11.87 -18.94 -17.91
N TRP A 10 11.65 -18.73 -19.20
CA TRP A 10 10.33 -18.36 -19.73
C TRP A 10 9.30 -19.49 -19.57
N TRP A 11 9.74 -20.73 -19.72
CA TRP A 11 8.89 -21.94 -19.66
C TRP A 11 8.80 -22.55 -18.26
N GLU A 12 9.36 -21.89 -17.26
CA GLU A 12 9.30 -22.37 -15.87
C GLU A 12 7.87 -22.25 -15.31
N PRO A 13 7.26 -23.34 -14.76
CA PRO A 13 5.91 -23.30 -14.20
C PRO A 13 5.67 -22.18 -13.19
N LEU A 14 6.64 -21.89 -12.30
CA LEU A 14 6.51 -20.79 -11.33
C LEU A 14 6.24 -19.44 -11.99
N ARG A 15 6.74 -19.20 -13.21
CA ARG A 15 6.45 -17.95 -13.95
C ARG A 15 4.96 -17.87 -14.31
N GLY A 16 4.35 -18.98 -14.73
CA GLY A 16 2.92 -19.07 -15.03
C GLY A 16 2.04 -18.90 -13.79
N ASP A 17 2.43 -19.48 -12.66
CA ASP A 17 1.72 -19.29 -11.39
C ASP A 17 1.71 -17.81 -10.96
N LEU A 18 2.84 -17.12 -11.18
CA LEU A 18 2.94 -15.69 -10.91
C LEU A 18 2.12 -14.83 -11.88
N ASP A 19 1.98 -15.22 -13.16
CA ASP A 19 1.07 -14.55 -14.09
C ASP A 19 -0.38 -14.63 -13.60
N ALA A 20 -0.84 -15.83 -13.22
CA ALA A 20 -2.19 -16.04 -12.70
C ALA A 20 -2.45 -15.23 -11.42
N TYR A 21 -1.46 -15.19 -10.52
CA TYR A 21 -1.53 -14.32 -9.34
C TYR A 21 -1.60 -12.83 -9.73
N MET A 22 -0.80 -12.37 -10.68
CA MET A 22 -0.79 -10.97 -11.12
C MET A 22 -2.12 -10.56 -11.75
N GLU A 23 -2.74 -11.44 -12.53
CA GLU A 23 -4.08 -11.22 -13.09
C GLU A 23 -5.13 -11.06 -11.99
N ALA A 24 -5.14 -11.98 -11.02
CA ALA A 24 -6.06 -11.91 -9.87
C ALA A 24 -5.82 -10.65 -9.01
N ALA A 25 -4.56 -10.35 -8.69
CA ALA A 25 -4.19 -9.19 -7.88
C ALA A 25 -4.51 -7.87 -8.58
N SER A 26 -4.50 -7.86 -9.92
CA SER A 26 -4.76 -6.67 -10.73
C SER A 26 -6.22 -6.53 -11.18
N ALA A 27 -7.13 -7.40 -10.71
CA ALA A 27 -8.51 -7.48 -11.18
C ALA A 27 -9.29 -6.14 -11.09
N GLN A 28 -8.94 -5.27 -10.14
CA GLN A 28 -9.57 -3.95 -9.95
C GLN A 28 -8.67 -2.78 -10.39
N VAL A 29 -7.48 -3.05 -10.94
CA VAL A 29 -6.50 -2.04 -11.35
C VAL A 29 -6.93 -1.47 -12.71
N THR A 30 -7.84 -0.49 -12.67
CA THR A 30 -8.36 0.21 -13.85
C THR A 30 -8.47 1.69 -13.57
N GLY A 31 -8.08 2.54 -14.52
CA GLY A 31 -8.18 3.99 -14.38
C GLY A 31 -7.29 4.75 -15.35
N THR A 32 -7.23 6.07 -15.17
CA THR A 32 -6.46 7.00 -16.00
C THR A 32 -5.40 7.69 -15.14
N ILE A 33 -4.17 7.71 -15.65
CA ILE A 33 -3.03 8.40 -15.03
C ILE A 33 -2.57 9.52 -15.96
N GLY A 34 -2.58 10.75 -15.48
CA GLY A 34 -1.95 11.86 -16.17
C GLY A 34 -0.46 11.89 -15.83
N VAL A 35 0.39 11.85 -16.85
CA VAL A 35 1.86 11.91 -16.70
C VAL A 35 2.40 13.13 -17.43
N LYS A 36 3.21 13.93 -16.73
CA LYS A 36 3.98 15.03 -17.32
C LYS A 36 5.35 14.50 -17.72
N LEU A 37 5.68 14.63 -19.00
CA LEU A 37 6.98 14.30 -19.55
C LEU A 37 7.80 15.58 -19.72
N TYR A 38 8.99 15.64 -19.14
CA TYR A 38 9.84 16.83 -19.24
C TYR A 38 11.32 16.47 -19.09
N LYS A 39 12.15 16.84 -20.08
CA LYS A 39 13.61 16.67 -20.07
C LYS A 39 14.06 15.26 -19.60
N GLY A 40 13.49 14.21 -20.18
CA GLY A 40 13.82 12.82 -19.83
C GLY A 40 13.19 12.30 -18.53
N SER A 41 12.39 13.12 -17.83
CA SER A 41 11.62 12.69 -16.67
C SER A 41 10.15 12.41 -17.02
N ALA A 42 9.56 11.43 -16.34
CA ALA A 42 8.14 11.15 -16.33
C ALA A 42 7.61 11.29 -14.90
N ARG A 43 6.65 12.21 -14.68
CA ARG A 43 6.06 12.45 -13.36
C ARG A 43 4.54 12.31 -13.42
N VAL A 44 3.97 11.49 -12.55
CA VAL A 44 2.53 11.41 -12.36
C VAL A 44 2.01 12.72 -11.79
N VAL A 45 0.99 13.30 -12.42
CA VAL A 45 0.36 14.57 -12.03
C VAL A 45 -1.10 14.40 -11.65
N THR A 46 -1.81 13.44 -12.25
CA THR A 46 -3.22 13.17 -11.94
C THR A 46 -3.49 11.67 -11.92
N ARG A 47 -4.50 11.27 -11.14
CA ARG A 47 -4.97 9.89 -11.00
C ARG A 47 -6.49 9.90 -10.93
N SER A 48 -7.14 9.04 -11.69
CA SER A 48 -8.59 8.84 -11.65
C SER A 48 -8.89 7.36 -11.87
N SER A 49 -9.82 6.80 -11.11
CA SER A 49 -10.20 5.40 -11.22
C SER A 49 -11.65 5.23 -10.77
N PRO A 50 -12.46 4.42 -11.46
CA PRO A 50 -13.77 4.01 -10.95
C PRO A 50 -13.66 3.16 -9.66
N ASN A 51 -12.52 2.49 -9.47
CA ASN A 51 -12.24 1.62 -8.32
C ASN A 51 -11.31 2.30 -7.30
N ALA A 52 -11.29 3.64 -7.27
CA ALA A 52 -10.44 4.37 -6.35
C ALA A 52 -10.85 4.07 -4.90
N ILE A 53 -9.95 3.48 -4.12
CA ILE A 53 -10.07 3.36 -2.66
C ILE A 53 -9.76 4.67 -1.92
N TYR A 54 -9.53 5.75 -2.67
CA TYR A 54 -9.32 7.09 -2.14
C TYR A 54 -10.65 7.83 -2.05
N ASP A 55 -11.02 8.24 -0.84
CA ASP A 55 -12.17 9.10 -0.58
C ASP A 55 -11.70 10.46 -0.04
N PRO A 56 -11.93 11.57 -0.76
CA PRO A 56 -11.59 12.91 -0.30
C PRO A 56 -12.20 13.29 1.05
N GLN A 57 -13.40 12.79 1.40
CA GLN A 57 -14.05 13.12 2.66
C GLN A 57 -13.32 12.49 3.83
N LEU A 58 -12.87 11.24 3.69
CA LEU A 58 -12.05 10.53 4.68
C LEU A 58 -10.64 11.13 4.81
N ALA A 59 -10.08 11.65 3.72
CA ALA A 59 -8.76 12.28 3.72
C ALA A 59 -8.75 13.73 4.24
N SER A 60 -9.91 14.39 4.27
CA SER A 60 -10.02 15.77 4.73
C SER A 60 -9.94 15.88 6.25
N PHE A 61 -9.46 17.02 6.75
CA PHE A 61 -9.54 17.37 8.18
C PHE A 61 -10.94 17.82 8.62
N ALA A 62 -11.90 17.87 7.69
CA ALA A 62 -13.28 18.26 7.97
C ALA A 62 -14.11 17.04 8.45
N HIS A 63 -15.44 17.13 8.37
CA HIS A 63 -16.30 15.99 8.69
C HIS A 63 -16.06 14.85 7.70
N SER A 64 -15.72 13.66 8.22
CA SER A 64 -15.47 12.42 7.49
C SER A 64 -16.72 11.81 6.82
N GLY A 65 -17.78 12.60 6.63
CA GLY A 65 -19.09 12.11 6.19
C GLY A 65 -19.73 11.09 7.16
N GLY A 66 -19.21 10.97 8.39
CA GLY A 66 -19.61 9.95 9.36
C GLY A 66 -18.96 8.58 9.12
N LEU A 67 -18.12 8.42 8.11
CA LEU A 67 -17.47 7.15 7.76
C LEU A 67 -16.25 6.83 8.63
N PHE A 68 -15.67 7.83 9.30
CA PHE A 68 -14.54 7.64 10.21
C PHE A 68 -14.79 8.29 11.57
N SER A 69 -14.76 7.46 12.62
CA SER A 69 -14.83 7.89 14.03
C SER A 69 -13.41 8.11 14.56
N GLN A 70 -13.08 9.38 14.84
CA GLN A 70 -11.79 9.75 15.44
C GLN A 70 -11.63 9.18 16.86
N GLN A 71 -12.74 8.84 17.52
CA GLN A 71 -12.74 8.25 18.86
C GLN A 71 -12.16 6.82 18.88
N ALA A 72 -12.05 6.14 17.74
CA ALA A 72 -11.41 4.84 17.65
C ALA A 72 -9.87 4.93 17.68
N ALA A 73 -9.30 6.09 17.36
CA ALA A 73 -7.85 6.24 17.21
C ALA A 73 -7.05 6.00 18.51
N PRO A 74 -7.45 6.51 19.70
CA PRO A 74 -6.71 6.27 20.94
C PRO A 74 -6.56 4.78 21.28
N GLY A 75 -7.63 3.99 21.11
CA GLY A 75 -7.59 2.55 21.37
C GLY A 75 -6.70 1.79 20.37
N PHE A 76 -6.76 2.16 19.09
CA PHE A 76 -5.87 1.60 18.08
C PHE A 76 -4.40 1.91 18.39
N ILE A 77 -4.06 3.15 18.76
CA ILE A 77 -2.69 3.55 19.07
C ILE A 77 -2.15 2.77 20.27
N GLU A 78 -2.94 2.58 21.32
CA GLU A 78 -2.51 1.83 22.50
C GLU A 78 -2.17 0.38 22.12
N LEU A 79 -3.07 -0.31 21.41
CA LEU A 79 -2.88 -1.70 21.00
C LEU A 79 -1.75 -1.86 19.99
N PHE A 80 -1.72 -1.03 18.95
CA PHE A 80 -0.73 -1.11 17.87
C PHE A 80 0.68 -0.72 18.33
N SER A 81 0.83 0.06 19.41
CA SER A 81 2.15 0.42 19.95
C SER A 81 2.64 -0.52 21.06
N LEU A 82 1.76 -1.37 21.61
CA LEU A 82 2.02 -2.16 22.80
C LEU A 82 3.24 -3.07 22.64
N GLN A 83 3.33 -3.82 21.54
CA GLN A 83 4.45 -4.75 21.33
C GLN A 83 5.80 -4.03 21.28
N SER A 84 5.85 -2.83 20.68
CA SER A 84 7.08 -2.05 20.58
C SER A 84 7.49 -1.47 21.95
N ARG A 85 6.52 -1.00 22.75
CA ARG A 85 6.75 -0.52 24.11
C ARG A 85 7.27 -1.63 25.04
N LEU A 86 6.74 -2.85 24.90
CA LEU A 86 7.21 -4.01 25.66
C LEU A 86 8.63 -4.42 25.26
N ALA A 87 8.91 -4.51 23.95
CA ALA A 87 10.25 -4.82 23.46
C ALA A 87 11.30 -3.79 23.94
N TRP A 88 10.93 -2.50 23.94
CA TRP A 88 11.78 -1.43 24.48
C TRP A 88 12.02 -1.61 25.98
N ARG A 89 10.98 -1.89 26.76
CA ARG A 89 11.08 -2.10 28.22
C ARG A 89 12.04 -3.24 28.56
N VAL A 90 11.95 -4.37 27.86
CA VAL A 90 12.83 -5.52 28.09
C VAL A 90 14.29 -5.15 27.84
N ARG A 91 14.57 -4.39 26.77
CA ARG A 91 15.94 -3.94 26.46
C ARG A 91 16.50 -3.01 27.54
N GLN A 92 15.69 -2.09 28.08
CA GLN A 92 16.14 -1.21 29.16
C GLN A 92 16.26 -1.91 30.52
N SER A 93 15.51 -2.97 30.73
CA SER A 93 15.55 -3.74 31.98
C SER A 93 16.77 -4.68 32.07
N GLY A 94 17.53 -4.85 30.97
CA GLY A 94 18.78 -5.62 30.93
C GLY A 94 20.05 -4.80 31.10
N ASP A 95 19.94 -3.47 31.27
CA ASP A 95 21.05 -2.54 31.46
C ASP A 95 21.26 -2.11 32.94
N GLY A 96 20.78 -2.91 33.90
CA GLY A 96 21.00 -2.73 35.35
C GLY A 96 21.29 -4.06 36.03
#